data_AF-A0A2E0XI65-F1
#
_entry.id   AF-A0A2E0XI65-F1
#
_cell.length_a   1.000
_cell.length_b   1.000
_cell.length_c   1.000
_cell.angle_alpha   90.00
_cell.angle_beta   90.00
_cell.angle_gamma   90.00
#
_symmetry.space_group_name_H-M   'P 1'
#
loop_
_entity.id
_entity.type
_entity.pdbx_description
1 polymer ?
#
loop_
_entity_poly.entity_id
_entity_poly.type
_entity_poly.pdbx_seq_one_letter_code
_entity_poly.pdbx_strand_id
1 'polypeptide(L)'
;MLPYLASPDGPWTPTNKIVVPNGPEGAWDQFSIHDQCPPSYKGRIYLYYKSEANGKPEPIRFQGVAMADDPLEPFEKCPLNPVLNSGHETGLLSFKSRIAALAIRHGNEHNTIQFARDGINFEVAFSVSLMPLRTLAMGAGSHGSSAT
;
A
#
# COMPACT_ATOMS: atom_id res chain seq x y z
N MET A 1 13.30 -1.61 -1.82
CA MET A 1 14.35 -0.86 -2.54
C MET A 1 13.65 0.04 -3.53
N LEU A 2 13.72 1.37 -3.37
CA LEU A 2 13.18 2.33 -4.33
C LEU A 2 14.34 2.86 -5.17
N PRO A 3 14.39 2.64 -6.49
CA PRO A 3 15.40 3.27 -7.33
C PRO A 3 15.04 4.75 -7.60
N TYR A 4 16.04 5.62 -7.75
CA TYR A 4 15.89 7.05 -8.05
C TYR A 4 16.34 7.36 -9.49
N LEU A 5 15.68 8.30 -10.20
CA LEU A 5 15.83 8.44 -11.67
C LEU A 5 15.60 9.84 -12.28
N ALA A 6 16.17 9.98 -13.49
CA ALA A 6 15.82 10.96 -14.52
C ALA A 6 15.04 10.37 -15.73
N SER A 7 15.03 9.04 -15.96
CA SER A 7 14.33 8.39 -17.10
C SER A 7 13.83 6.97 -16.75
N PRO A 8 12.61 6.54 -17.18
CA PRO A 8 12.08 5.20 -16.95
C PRO A 8 12.89 4.06 -17.61
N ASP A 9 13.77 4.36 -18.56
CA ASP A 9 14.61 3.36 -19.23
C ASP A 9 15.92 3.06 -18.47
N GLY A 10 16.16 3.80 -17.37
CA GLY A 10 17.38 3.67 -16.58
C GLY A 10 18.55 4.52 -17.09
N PRO A 11 19.77 4.27 -16.59
CA PRO A 11 20.14 3.20 -15.66
C PRO A 11 19.56 3.38 -14.24
N TRP A 12 19.33 2.27 -13.53
CA TRP A 12 18.77 2.25 -12.18
C TRP A 12 19.85 2.19 -11.11
N THR A 13 19.91 3.19 -10.22
CA THR A 13 20.87 3.19 -9.10
C THR A 13 20.23 2.61 -7.84
N PRO A 14 20.83 1.57 -7.22
CA PRO A 14 20.32 1.01 -5.99
C PRO A 14 20.58 1.93 -4.79
N THR A 15 19.60 2.08 -3.90
CA THR A 15 19.78 2.89 -2.69
C THR A 15 20.57 2.17 -1.60
N ASN A 16 20.61 0.83 -1.61
CA ASN A 16 21.25 -0.02 -0.60
C ASN A 16 20.86 0.31 0.85
N LYS A 17 19.67 0.89 1.03
CA LYS A 17 19.09 1.25 2.32
C LYS A 17 17.80 0.48 2.54
N ILE A 18 17.52 0.15 3.80
CA ILE A 18 16.21 -0.34 4.22
C ILE A 18 15.26 0.86 4.19
N VAL A 19 14.19 0.75 3.41
CA VAL A 19 13.17 1.81 3.25
C VAL A 19 12.07 1.68 4.30
N VAL A 20 11.61 0.45 4.55
CA VAL A 20 10.68 0.10 5.62
C VAL A 20 11.28 -1.07 6.39
N PRO A 21 11.65 -0.90 7.66
CA PRO A 21 12.12 -2.01 8.47
C PRO A 21 10.97 -2.95 8.84
N ASN A 22 11.31 -4.19 9.13
CA ASN A 22 10.41 -5.14 9.78
C ASN A 22 9.94 -4.61 11.15
N GLY A 23 8.80 -5.10 11.62
CA GLY A 23 8.37 -4.85 12.99
C GLY A 23 9.31 -5.48 14.02
N PRO A 24 9.25 -5.04 15.29
CA PRO A 24 9.93 -5.74 16.38
C PRO A 24 9.40 -7.17 16.55
N GLU A 25 10.14 -8.01 17.27
CA GLU A 25 9.71 -9.36 17.59
C GLU A 25 8.30 -9.37 18.22
N GLY A 26 7.44 -10.28 17.76
CA GLY A 26 6.04 -10.37 18.17
C GLY A 26 5.09 -9.45 17.40
N ALA A 27 5.58 -8.45 16.64
CA ALA A 27 4.71 -7.61 15.81
C ALA A 27 4.12 -8.40 14.63
N TRP A 28 2.96 -7.95 14.16
CA TRP A 28 2.25 -8.58 13.03
C TRP A 28 3.05 -8.54 11.72
N ASP A 29 3.97 -7.58 11.59
CA ASP A 29 4.84 -7.38 10.43
C ASP A 29 6.33 -7.65 10.68
N GLN A 30 6.64 -8.45 11.70
CA GLN A 30 8.02 -8.77 12.07
C GLN A 30 8.77 -9.60 11.01
N PHE A 31 8.07 -10.39 10.19
CA PHE A 31 8.72 -11.31 9.24
C PHE A 31 8.71 -10.84 7.79
N SER A 32 7.83 -9.90 7.42
CA SER A 32 7.72 -9.49 6.02
C SER A 32 7.17 -8.08 5.84
N ILE A 33 7.68 -7.41 4.81
CA ILE A 33 7.12 -6.19 4.23
C ILE A 33 6.97 -6.47 2.74
N HIS A 34 5.78 -6.88 2.31
CA HIS A 34 5.52 -7.39 0.95
C HIS A 34 4.60 -6.46 0.15
N ASP A 35 4.64 -6.64 -1.17
CA ASP A 35 3.73 -6.01 -2.14
C ASP A 35 3.63 -4.49 -1.89
N GLN A 36 4.74 -3.76 -2.01
CA GLN A 36 4.70 -2.32 -1.79
C GLN A 36 3.88 -1.62 -2.88
N CYS A 37 2.89 -0.81 -2.49
CA CYS A 37 2.07 -0.03 -3.41
C CYS A 37 2.03 1.44 -2.96
N PRO A 38 2.69 2.36 -3.69
CA PRO A 38 2.69 3.79 -3.37
C PRO A 38 1.72 4.62 -4.22
N PRO A 39 0.43 4.72 -3.88
CA PRO A 39 -0.48 5.63 -4.57
C PRO A 39 -0.12 7.10 -4.32
N SER A 40 -0.21 7.94 -5.35
CA SER A 40 0.03 9.39 -5.23
C SER A 40 -1.09 10.06 -4.42
N TYR A 41 -0.80 10.53 -3.20
CA TYR A 41 -1.83 11.06 -2.31
C TYR A 41 -1.35 12.19 -1.38
N LYS A 42 -2.04 13.33 -1.38
CA LYS A 42 -1.82 14.48 -0.48
C LYS A 42 -0.36 14.98 -0.39
N GLY A 43 0.43 14.83 -1.46
CA GLY A 43 1.81 15.33 -1.51
C GLY A 43 2.81 14.62 -0.57
N ARG A 44 2.40 13.53 0.10
CA ARG A 44 3.27 12.63 0.85
C ARG A 44 3.26 11.26 0.17
N ILE A 45 4.28 10.46 0.45
CA ILE A 45 4.37 9.11 -0.13
C ILE A 45 3.77 8.13 0.86
N TYR A 46 2.62 7.56 0.50
CA TYR A 46 1.97 6.51 1.28
C TYR A 46 2.40 5.17 0.70
N LEU A 47 3.24 4.43 1.39
CA LEU A 47 3.68 3.11 0.97
C LEU A 47 2.89 2.05 1.73
N TYR A 48 1.84 1.54 1.09
CA TYR A 48 1.09 0.42 1.63
C TYR A 48 1.85 -0.88 1.43
N TYR A 49 1.74 -1.78 2.39
CA TYR A 49 2.42 -3.08 2.37
C TYR A 49 1.55 -4.14 3.03
N LYS A 50 1.74 -5.38 2.60
CA LYS A 50 1.18 -6.58 3.24
C LYS A 50 2.19 -7.18 4.20
N SER A 51 1.70 -7.78 5.29
CA SER A 51 2.46 -8.75 6.06
C SER A 51 1.62 -9.97 6.45
N GLU A 52 2.31 -11.01 6.90
CA GLU A 52 1.74 -12.26 7.39
C GLU A 52 2.07 -12.44 8.87
N ALA A 53 1.02 -12.58 9.69
CA ALA A 53 1.07 -12.88 11.11
C ALA A 53 0.61 -14.33 11.37
N ASN A 54 0.70 -14.78 12.63
CA ASN A 54 0.26 -16.09 13.12
C ASN A 54 1.04 -17.33 12.62
N GLY A 55 2.00 -17.17 11.70
CA GLY A 55 2.82 -18.27 11.22
C GLY A 55 2.02 -19.32 10.43
N LYS A 56 2.61 -20.50 10.21
CA LYS A 56 1.97 -21.62 9.49
C LYS A 56 1.26 -22.57 10.47
N PRO A 57 0.18 -23.25 10.06
CA PRO A 57 -0.37 -23.34 8.69
C PRO A 57 -1.41 -22.27 8.33
N GLU A 58 -1.84 -21.45 9.28
CA GLU A 58 -2.93 -20.47 9.10
C GLU A 58 -2.42 -19.03 9.23
N PRO A 59 -1.70 -18.50 8.22
CA PRO A 59 -1.20 -17.15 8.25
C PRO A 59 -2.36 -16.16 8.13
N ILE A 60 -2.37 -15.16 9.01
CA ILE A 60 -3.32 -14.06 8.97
C ILE A 60 -2.67 -12.90 8.21
N ARG A 61 -3.40 -12.29 7.29
CA ARG A 61 -2.89 -11.25 6.40
C ARG A 61 -3.53 -9.93 6.70
N PHE A 62 -2.66 -8.95 6.87
CA PHE A 62 -3.02 -7.57 7.16
C PHE A 62 -2.29 -6.66 6.20
N GLN A 63 -2.83 -5.45 6.00
CA GLN A 63 -2.12 -4.41 5.27
C GLN A 63 -1.89 -3.20 6.16
N GLY A 64 -0.68 -2.67 6.10
CA GLY A 64 -0.23 -1.50 6.82
C GLY A 64 0.18 -0.41 5.84
N VAL A 65 0.43 0.78 6.39
CA VAL A 65 0.99 1.90 5.64
C VAL A 65 2.19 2.48 6.37
N ALA A 66 3.22 2.82 5.60
CA ALA A 66 4.33 3.64 6.06
C ALA A 66 4.38 4.91 5.21
N MET A 67 4.77 6.04 5.80
CA MET A 67 4.74 7.35 5.14
C MET A 67 6.12 8.02 5.18
N ALA A 68 6.47 8.69 4.10
CA ALA A 68 7.65 9.53 4.02
C ALA A 68 7.35 10.79 3.19
N ASP A 69 8.12 11.84 3.43
CA ASP A 69 8.07 13.06 2.64
C ASP A 69 9.08 13.01 1.46
N ASP A 70 10.10 12.15 1.56
CA ASP A 70 11.12 11.90 0.55
C ASP A 70 11.19 10.39 0.23
N PRO A 71 11.23 9.98 -1.06
CA PRO A 71 11.27 8.55 -1.43
C PRO A 71 12.56 7.83 -1.03
N LEU A 72 13.62 8.55 -0.69
CA LEU A 72 14.93 8.03 -0.32
C LEU A 72 15.16 7.99 1.20
N GLU A 73 14.29 8.64 1.96
CA GLU A 73 14.34 8.62 3.42
C GLU A 73 13.55 7.43 3.99
N PRO A 74 13.85 7.03 5.24
CA PRO A 74 13.11 5.96 5.91
C PRO A 74 11.63 6.33 6.02
N PHE A 75 10.77 5.36 5.70
CA PHE A 75 9.33 5.54 5.88
C PHE A 75 8.94 5.20 7.32
N GLU A 76 8.13 6.08 7.91
CA GLU A 76 7.60 5.89 9.26
C GLU A 76 6.29 5.10 9.19
N LYS A 77 6.22 3.98 9.93
CA LYS A 77 4.99 3.16 10.01
C LYS A 77 3.88 3.94 10.71
N CYS A 78 2.66 3.87 10.19
CA CYS A 78 1.50 4.43 10.87
C CYS A 78 1.29 3.75 12.24
N PRO A 79 1.11 4.53 13.34
CA PRO A 79 0.82 3.97 14.65
C PRO A 79 -0.49 3.18 14.73
N LEU A 80 -1.42 3.42 13.81
CA LEU A 80 -2.70 2.73 13.71
C LEU A 80 -2.63 1.46 12.84
N ASN A 81 -1.44 1.05 12.40
CA ASN A 81 -1.29 -0.19 11.66
C ASN A 81 -1.71 -1.41 12.50
N PRO A 82 -2.29 -2.45 11.87
CA PRO A 82 -2.66 -2.52 10.46
C PRO A 82 -3.92 -1.70 10.13
N VAL A 83 -3.92 -1.06 8.94
CA VAL A 83 -5.03 -0.20 8.47
C VAL A 83 -6.13 -0.97 7.74
N LEU A 84 -5.85 -2.21 7.32
CA LEU A 84 -6.82 -3.14 6.75
C LEU A 84 -6.70 -4.49 7.45
N ASN A 85 -7.85 -5.04 7.85
CA ASN A 85 -7.93 -6.33 8.56
C ASN A 85 -7.97 -7.56 7.62
N SER A 86 -7.98 -7.32 6.31
CA SER A 86 -8.19 -8.32 5.26
C SER A 86 -7.40 -7.96 4.01
N GLY A 87 -7.29 -8.92 3.08
CA GLY A 87 -6.58 -8.76 1.82
C GLY A 87 -5.48 -9.80 1.60
N HIS A 88 -4.87 -9.74 0.41
CA HIS A 88 -3.63 -10.44 0.11
C HIS A 88 -2.68 -9.42 -0.54
N GLU A 89 -2.43 -9.49 -1.86
CA GLU A 89 -1.70 -8.44 -2.56
C GLU A 89 -2.38 -7.07 -2.36
N THR A 90 -1.56 -6.02 -2.16
CA THR A 90 -2.06 -4.65 -2.11
C THR A 90 -2.60 -4.23 -3.47
N GLY A 91 -3.81 -3.70 -3.51
CA GLY A 91 -4.40 -3.05 -4.68
C GLY A 91 -5.00 -1.72 -4.28
N LEU A 92 -4.16 -0.72 -4.01
CA LEU A 92 -4.60 0.60 -3.57
C LEU A 92 -4.38 1.65 -4.66
N LEU A 93 -5.34 2.56 -4.79
CA LEU A 93 -5.29 3.64 -5.76
C LEU A 93 -5.92 4.91 -5.21
N SER A 94 -5.42 6.06 -5.66
CA SER A 94 -6.05 7.34 -5.38
C SER A 94 -7.35 7.46 -6.18
N PHE A 95 -8.44 7.75 -5.48
CA PHE A 95 -9.76 7.92 -6.07
C PHE A 95 -10.44 9.16 -5.50
N LYS A 96 -10.51 10.23 -6.31
CA LYS A 96 -10.91 11.57 -5.86
C LYS A 96 -10.01 12.00 -4.69
N SER A 97 -10.57 12.51 -3.60
CA SER A 97 -9.84 12.91 -2.39
C SER A 97 -9.63 11.77 -1.39
N ARG A 98 -9.72 10.50 -1.83
CA ARG A 98 -9.65 9.30 -0.98
C ARG A 98 -8.65 8.29 -1.54
N ILE A 99 -8.26 7.35 -0.71
CA ILE A 99 -7.64 6.10 -1.17
C ILE A 99 -8.73 5.04 -1.27
N ALA A 100 -8.74 4.29 -2.37
CA ALA A 100 -9.54 3.09 -2.54
C ALA A 100 -8.62 1.87 -2.33
N ALA A 101 -9.09 0.87 -1.59
CA ALA A 101 -8.40 -0.39 -1.37
C ALA A 101 -9.25 -1.57 -1.87
N LEU A 102 -8.60 -2.47 -2.61
CA LEU A 102 -9.15 -3.74 -3.05
C LEU A 102 -8.75 -4.85 -2.06
N ALA A 103 -9.61 -5.19 -1.11
CA ALA A 103 -9.35 -6.22 -0.12
C ALA A 103 -9.68 -7.62 -0.68
N ILE A 104 -8.67 -8.30 -1.22
CA ILE A 104 -8.86 -9.57 -1.95
C ILE A 104 -8.57 -10.82 -1.10
N ARG A 105 -9.30 -11.91 -1.40
CA ARG A 105 -9.04 -13.31 -0.99
C ARG A 105 -9.12 -13.68 0.49
N HIS A 106 -8.37 -13.03 1.38
CA HIS A 106 -8.22 -13.47 2.78
C HIS A 106 -8.75 -12.43 3.77
N GLY A 107 -9.07 -12.89 4.98
CA GLY A 107 -9.64 -12.07 6.05
C GLY A 107 -11.16 -11.89 5.93
N ASN A 108 -11.80 -11.42 7.00
CA ASN A 108 -13.26 -11.38 7.11
C ASN A 108 -13.93 -10.40 6.12
N GLU A 109 -13.19 -9.39 5.67
CA GLU A 109 -13.64 -8.39 4.71
C GLU A 109 -13.08 -8.65 3.31
N HIS A 110 -12.77 -9.91 2.99
CA HIS A 110 -12.36 -10.28 1.64
C HIS A 110 -13.45 -9.97 0.61
N ASN A 111 -13.02 -9.72 -0.62
CA ASN A 111 -13.88 -9.31 -1.74
C ASN A 111 -14.62 -8.00 -1.50
N THR A 112 -13.96 -7.02 -0.87
CA THR A 112 -14.52 -5.69 -0.67
C THR A 112 -13.70 -4.60 -1.36
N ILE A 113 -14.39 -3.52 -1.73
CA ILE A 113 -13.78 -2.23 -2.06
C ILE A 113 -14.01 -1.32 -0.87
N GLN A 114 -12.91 -0.81 -0.32
CA GLN A 114 -12.91 0.05 0.86
C GLN A 114 -12.36 1.44 0.52
N PHE A 115 -12.78 2.48 1.26
CA PHE A 115 -12.26 3.83 1.07
C PHE A 115 -11.78 4.46 2.37
N ALA A 116 -10.67 5.20 2.30
CA ALA A 116 -10.18 6.06 3.39
C ALA A 116 -10.03 7.51 2.93
N ARG A 117 -10.62 8.46 3.66
CA ARG A 117 -10.49 9.92 3.39
C ARG A 117 -9.18 10.52 3.87
N ASP A 118 -8.50 9.82 4.76
CA ASP A 118 -7.20 10.17 5.33
C ASP A 118 -6.09 9.21 4.88
N GLY A 119 -6.45 8.14 4.16
CA GLY A 119 -5.52 7.08 3.76
C GLY A 119 -5.24 6.05 4.88
N ILE A 120 -5.90 6.16 6.02
CA ILE A 120 -5.63 5.33 7.21
C ILE A 120 -6.90 4.59 7.66
N ASN A 121 -8.03 5.29 7.78
CA ASN A 121 -9.27 4.72 8.30
C ASN A 121 -10.16 4.28 7.13
N PHE A 122 -10.12 2.97 6.81
CA PHE A 122 -10.87 2.39 5.70
C PHE A 122 -12.27 1.93 6.11
N GLU A 123 -13.25 2.25 5.27
CA GLU A 123 -14.63 1.80 5.41
C GLU A 123 -15.03 0.96 4.18
N VAL A 124 -15.67 -0.18 4.42
CA VAL A 124 -16.26 -1.02 3.36
C VAL A 124 -17.37 -0.25 2.65
N ALA A 125 -17.24 -0.10 1.33
CA ALA A 125 -18.25 0.54 0.51
C ALA A 125 -19.00 -0.43 -0.40
N PHE A 126 -18.31 -1.48 -0.86
CA PHE A 126 -18.90 -2.46 -1.76
C PHE A 126 -18.40 -3.87 -1.42
N SER A 127 -19.32 -4.84 -1.46
CA SER A 127 -18.99 -6.25 -1.57
C SER A 127 -19.07 -6.64 -3.04
N VAL A 128 -18.02 -7.27 -3.56
CA VAL A 128 -17.89 -7.61 -4.99
C VAL A 128 -17.55 -9.10 -5.14
N SER A 129 -17.53 -9.59 -6.38
CA SER A 129 -17.08 -10.93 -6.71
C SER A 129 -16.09 -10.89 -7.87
N LEU A 130 -15.32 -11.97 -8.05
CA LEU A 130 -14.37 -12.11 -9.17
C LEU A 130 -13.32 -10.99 -9.25
N MET A 131 -12.78 -10.57 -8.11
CA MET A 131 -11.73 -9.57 -8.07
C MET A 131 -10.44 -10.10 -8.74
N PRO A 132 -9.70 -9.23 -9.46
CA PRO A 132 -8.39 -9.60 -10.00
C PRO A 132 -7.41 -9.95 -8.86
N LEU A 133 -6.53 -10.93 -9.10
CA LEU A 133 -5.58 -11.43 -8.09
C LEU A 133 -4.42 -10.46 -7.79
N ARG A 134 -3.99 -9.66 -8.78
CA ARG A 134 -2.96 -8.65 -8.60
C ARG A 134 -3.33 -7.45 -9.45
N THR A 135 -3.50 -6.30 -8.81
CA THR A 135 -3.89 -5.06 -9.49
C THR A 135 -2.71 -4.11 -9.48
N LEU A 136 -2.31 -3.63 -10.66
CA LEU A 136 -1.42 -2.48 -10.77
C LEU A 136 -2.29 -1.22 -10.83
N ALA A 137 -2.13 -0.32 -9.87
CA ALA A 137 -2.75 0.99 -9.96
C ALA A 137 -2.03 1.81 -11.03
N MET A 138 -2.71 2.09 -12.14
CA MET A 138 -2.21 3.03 -13.15
C MET A 138 -2.34 4.44 -12.59
N GLY A 139 -1.25 5.22 -12.61
CA GLY A 139 -1.31 6.63 -12.24
C GLY A 139 -2.28 7.39 -13.14
N ALA A 140 -3.11 8.26 -12.55
CA ALA A 140 -3.89 9.20 -13.34
C ALA A 140 -2.90 10.14 -14.05
N GLY A 141 -2.79 10.04 -15.37
CA GLY A 141 -2.02 10.98 -16.16
C GLY A 141 -2.47 12.40 -15.84
N SER A 142 -1.53 13.30 -15.60
CA SER A 142 -1.80 14.72 -15.42
C SER A 142 -2.55 15.24 -16.65
N HIS A 143 -3.86 15.37 -16.55
CA HIS A 143 -4.62 16.13 -17.52
C HIS A 143 -4.29 17.59 -17.23
N GLY A 144 -3.33 18.14 -18.00
CA GLY A 144 -3.06 19.56 -18.02
C GLY A 144 -4.35 20.29 -18.40
N SER A 145 -4.97 20.93 -17.43
CA SER A 145 -5.98 21.94 -17.70
C SER A 145 -5.23 23.19 -18.16
N SER A 146 -4.94 23.27 -19.45
CA SER A 146 -4.76 24.54 -20.13
C SER A 146 -6.15 25.01 -20.58
N ALA A 147 -6.87 25.69 -19.69
CA ALA A 147 -7.97 26.54 -20.11
C ALA A 147 -7.39 27.93 -20.39
N THR A 148 -7.24 28.22 -21.68
CA THR A 148 -7.12 29.59 -22.21
C THR A 148 -8.42 30.34 -22.03
#